data_AF-A0A2P4XQF3-F1
#
_entry.id   AF-A0A2P4XQF3-F1
#
_cell.length_a   1.000
_cell.length_b   1.000
_cell.length_c   1.000
_cell.angle_alpha   90.00
_cell.angle_beta   90.00
_cell.angle_gamma   90.00
#
_symmetry.space_group_name_H-M   'P 1'
#
loop_
_entity.id
_entity.type
_entity.pdbx_description
1 polymer ?
#
loop_
_entity_poly.entity_id
_entity_poly.type
_entity_poly.pdbx_seq_one_letter_code
_entity_poly.pdbx_strand_id
1 'polypeptide(L)'
;MPNPQVFFDMTVGGAPAGRITFELFADKVFHRVIPNFMCQGGDFTRGNGTGGESIYGEKFPDENFLLKHKGEGILSMANAGPNTNGSQFFICTVETSWLDGKHVVFGRV
;
A
#
# COMPACT_ATOMS: atom_id res chain seq x y z
N MET A 1 -22.74 -5.35 -6.22
CA MET A 1 -22.43 -5.04 -4.80
C MET A 1 -21.92 -3.60 -4.75
N PRO A 2 -22.22 -2.81 -3.70
CA PRO A 2 -21.68 -1.46 -3.55
C PRO A 2 -20.16 -1.50 -3.35
N ASN A 3 -19.49 -0.43 -3.76
CA ASN A 3 -18.05 -0.24 -3.57
C ASN A 3 -17.68 -0.21 -2.08
N PRO A 4 -16.62 -0.90 -1.64
CA PRO A 4 -16.14 -0.79 -0.27
C PRO A 4 -15.74 0.64 0.09
N GLN A 5 -16.12 1.10 1.28
CA GLN A 5 -15.54 2.32 1.86
C GLN A 5 -14.50 1.93 2.90
N VAL A 6 -13.30 2.51 2.80
CA VAL A 6 -12.21 2.33 3.77
C VAL A 6 -11.74 3.69 4.27
N PHE A 7 -10.98 3.72 5.35
CA PHE A 7 -10.45 4.98 5.86
C PHE A 7 -9.04 4.84 6.43
N PHE A 8 -8.33 5.96 6.49
CA PHE A 8 -7.12 6.12 7.30
C PHE A 8 -7.38 7.16 8.37
N ASP A 9 -7.09 6.82 9.62
CA ASP A 9 -6.95 7.79 10.70
C ASP A 9 -5.53 8.34 10.66
N MET A 10 -5.40 9.63 10.33
CA MET A 10 -4.13 10.30 10.15
C MET A 10 -3.71 11.02 11.44
N THR A 11 -2.40 11.07 11.67
CA THR A 11 -1.77 11.90 12.71
C THR A 11 -0.68 12.78 12.11
N VAL A 12 -0.56 14.03 12.57
CA VAL A 12 0.51 14.97 12.18
C VAL A 12 1.22 15.42 13.45
N GLY A 13 2.54 15.20 13.52
CA GLY A 13 3.33 15.52 14.73
C GLY A 13 2.89 14.72 15.98
N GLY A 14 2.31 13.53 15.79
CA GLY A 14 1.76 12.70 16.87
C GLY A 14 0.36 13.08 17.35
N ALA A 15 -0.23 14.17 16.85
CA ALA A 15 -1.60 14.57 17.15
C ALA A 15 -2.57 14.05 16.07
N PRO A 16 -3.81 13.64 16.43
CA PRO A 16 -4.84 13.27 15.45
C PRO A 16 -5.10 14.40 14.46
N ALA A 17 -4.95 14.11 13.17
CA ALA A 17 -5.17 15.04 12.07
C ALA A 17 -6.52 14.82 11.36
N GLY A 18 -7.20 13.70 11.66
CA GLY A 18 -8.53 13.39 11.16
C GLY A 18 -8.57 12.10 10.34
N ARG A 19 -9.76 11.78 9.84
CA ARG A 19 -10.03 10.55 9.08
C ARG A 19 -10.23 10.86 7.61
N ILE A 20 -9.44 10.25 6.74
CA ILE A 20 -9.68 10.28 5.30
C ILE A 20 -10.43 9.01 4.92
N THR A 21 -11.61 9.15 4.33
CA THR A 21 -12.43 8.02 3.87
C THR A 21 -12.37 7.95 2.35
N PHE A 22 -12.15 6.76 1.82
CA PHE A 22 -12.05 6.46 0.39
C PHE A 22 -13.15 5.48 0.01
N GLU A 23 -13.81 5.73 -1.12
CA GLU A 23 -14.61 4.72 -1.80
C GLU A 23 -13.72 3.98 -2.80
N LEU A 24 -13.67 2.66 -2.68
CA LEU A 24 -12.85 1.76 -3.47
C LEU A 24 -13.73 1.13 -4.56
N PHE A 25 -13.44 1.39 -5.84
CA PHE A 25 -14.16 0.74 -6.94
C PHE A 25 -13.97 -0.79 -6.88
N ALA A 26 -15.01 -1.54 -6.48
CA ALA A 26 -14.91 -2.95 -6.09
C ALA A 26 -14.30 -3.86 -7.18
N ASP A 27 -14.40 -3.46 -8.45
CA ASP A 27 -13.87 -4.15 -9.62
C ASP A 27 -12.42 -3.79 -9.99
N LYS A 28 -11.79 -2.82 -9.30
CA LYS A 28 -10.49 -2.24 -9.67
C LYS A 28 -9.42 -2.24 -8.56
N VAL A 29 -9.78 -2.62 -7.33
CA VAL A 29 -8.97 -2.22 -6.16
C VAL A 29 -7.80 -3.15 -5.89
N PHE A 30 -8.06 -4.45 -5.75
CA PHE A 30 -7.03 -5.46 -5.51
C PHE A 30 -6.90 -6.35 -6.74
N HIS A 31 -5.96 -6.02 -7.61
CA HIS A 31 -5.71 -6.78 -8.84
C HIS A 31 -4.91 -8.07 -8.57
N ARG A 32 -4.38 -8.26 -7.35
CA ARG A 32 -3.63 -9.46 -6.97
C ARG A 32 -3.80 -9.78 -5.48
N VAL A 33 -4.39 -10.93 -5.19
CA VAL A 33 -4.57 -11.44 -3.83
C VAL A 33 -3.96 -12.82 -3.73
N ILE A 34 -3.03 -13.02 -2.79
CA ILE A 34 -2.38 -14.29 -2.55
C ILE A 34 -2.64 -14.69 -1.09
N PRO A 35 -3.42 -15.75 -0.83
CA PRO A 35 -3.66 -16.25 0.52
C PRO A 35 -2.36 -16.58 1.25
N ASN A 36 -2.31 -16.29 2.56
CA ASN A 36 -1.11 -16.45 3.39
C ASN A 36 0.11 -15.65 2.88
N PHE A 37 -0.14 -14.53 2.23
CA PHE A 37 0.90 -13.61 1.82
C PHE A 37 0.41 -12.16 1.93
N MET A 38 -0.36 -11.70 0.94
CA MET A 38 -0.77 -10.29 0.87
C MET A 38 -1.91 -10.04 -0.12
N CYS A 39 -2.54 -8.88 0.04
CA CYS A 39 -3.48 -8.28 -0.92
C CYS A 39 -2.84 -7.03 -1.54
N GLN A 40 -2.57 -7.03 -2.84
CA GLN A 40 -1.95 -5.92 -3.58
C GLN A 40 -2.97 -5.16 -4.43
N GLY A 41 -2.89 -3.84 -4.36
CA GLY A 41 -3.80 -2.91 -5.02
C GLY A 41 -3.13 -1.59 -5.39
N GLY A 42 -3.95 -0.58 -5.68
CA GLY A 42 -3.47 0.79 -5.95
C GLY A 42 -3.03 1.07 -7.39
N ASP A 43 -3.20 0.12 -8.32
CA ASP A 43 -3.08 0.39 -9.76
C ASP A 43 -4.40 0.92 -10.32
N PHE A 44 -4.64 2.22 -10.15
CA PHE A 44 -5.88 2.85 -10.63
C PHE A 44 -5.83 3.23 -12.12
N THR A 45 -4.65 3.27 -12.74
CA THR A 45 -4.53 3.67 -14.15
C THR A 45 -4.74 2.50 -15.10
N ARG A 46 -4.34 1.28 -14.71
CA ARG A 46 -4.44 0.07 -15.56
C ARG A 46 -5.17 -1.10 -14.90
N GLY A 47 -5.28 -1.13 -13.57
CA GLY A 47 -6.00 -2.17 -12.84
C GLY A 47 -5.40 -3.57 -12.95
N ASN A 48 -4.12 -3.70 -13.33
CA ASN A 48 -3.49 -5.01 -13.59
C ASN A 48 -2.06 -5.14 -13.02
N GLY A 49 -1.60 -4.16 -12.25
CA GLY A 49 -0.28 -4.12 -11.63
C GLY A 49 0.81 -3.46 -12.49
N THR A 50 0.50 -3.06 -13.74
CA THR A 50 1.47 -2.39 -14.63
C THR A 50 1.38 -0.87 -14.62
N GLY A 51 0.39 -0.31 -13.92
CA GLY A 51 0.18 1.13 -13.82
C GLY A 51 0.44 1.71 -12.43
N GLY A 52 -0.27 2.79 -12.13
CA GLY A 52 -0.11 3.59 -10.92
C GLY A 52 0.97 4.66 -11.04
N GLU A 53 0.69 5.81 -10.43
CA GLU A 53 1.55 6.99 -10.34
C GLU A 53 1.36 7.65 -8.97
N SER A 54 2.34 8.43 -8.54
CA SER A 54 2.27 9.16 -7.27
C SER A 54 1.87 10.62 -7.49
N ILE A 55 1.51 11.31 -6.41
CA ILE A 55 1.32 12.76 -6.43
C ILE A 55 2.61 13.54 -6.75
N TYR A 56 3.77 12.88 -6.72
CA TYR A 56 5.08 13.46 -7.03
C TYR A 56 5.55 13.18 -8.47
N GLY A 57 4.70 12.52 -9.28
CA GLY A 57 5.04 12.02 -10.63
C GLY A 57 4.99 10.50 -10.72
N GLU A 58 5.52 9.93 -11.80
CA GLU A 58 5.37 8.50 -12.11
C GLU A 58 5.95 7.57 -11.03
N LYS A 59 7.12 7.95 -10.48
CA LYS A 59 7.85 7.20 -9.45
C LYS A 59 8.49 8.12 -8.41
N PHE A 60 8.71 7.61 -7.20
CA PHE A 60 9.48 8.29 -6.15
C PHE A 60 10.41 7.35 -5.36
N PRO A 61 11.45 7.89 -4.67
CA PRO A 61 12.45 7.12 -3.95
C PRO A 61 11.92 6.31 -2.75
N ASP A 62 12.69 5.33 -2.30
CA ASP A 62 12.45 4.65 -1.02
C ASP A 62 12.82 5.61 0.12
N GLU A 63 11.85 5.96 0.99
CA GLU A 63 12.08 6.95 2.05
C GLU A 63 13.03 6.41 3.14
N ASN A 64 12.71 5.25 3.70
CA ASN A 64 13.57 4.50 4.63
C ASN A 64 13.04 3.06 4.83
N PHE A 65 13.84 2.19 5.45
CA PHE A 65 13.46 0.82 5.81
C PHE A 65 13.50 0.56 7.32
N LEU A 66 13.12 1.57 8.12
CA LEU A 66 13.13 1.49 9.59
C LEU A 66 12.10 0.48 10.09
N LEU A 67 10.90 0.51 9.51
CA LEU A 67 9.80 -0.41 9.82
C LEU A 67 10.00 -1.75 9.08
N LYS A 68 9.46 -2.82 9.66
CA LYS A 68 9.64 -4.22 9.24
C LYS A 68 8.29 -4.90 9.06
N HIS A 69 8.23 -5.92 8.21
CA HIS A 69 7.00 -6.63 7.87
C HIS A 69 6.64 -7.71 8.91
N LYS A 70 6.47 -7.30 10.17
CA LYS A 70 6.36 -8.19 11.35
C LYS A 70 4.98 -8.80 11.62
N GLY A 71 4.12 -8.92 10.62
CA GLY A 71 2.83 -9.59 10.80
C GLY A 71 1.74 -9.17 9.84
N GLU A 72 0.54 -9.67 10.14
CA GLU A 72 -0.69 -9.30 9.44
C GLU A 72 -1.04 -7.82 9.61
N GLY A 73 -1.75 -7.28 8.63
CA GLY A 73 -2.21 -5.89 8.64
C GLY A 73 -1.13 -4.86 8.28
N ILE A 74 0.14 -5.25 8.12
CA ILE A 74 1.19 -4.32 7.68
C ILE A 74 0.89 -3.79 6.28
N LEU A 75 0.98 -2.46 6.12
CA LEU A 75 0.77 -1.74 4.87
C LEU A 75 2.12 -1.30 4.29
N SER A 76 2.42 -1.70 3.06
CA SER A 76 3.72 -1.45 2.43
C SER A 76 3.62 -1.15 0.93
N MET A 77 4.61 -0.42 0.41
CA MET A 77 4.68 0.00 -1.00
C MET A 77 5.05 -1.18 -1.92
N ALA A 78 4.27 -1.39 -2.98
CA ALA A 78 4.70 -2.22 -4.10
C ALA A 78 5.63 -1.40 -5.00
N ASN A 79 6.66 -2.04 -5.54
CA ASN A 79 7.63 -1.43 -6.45
C ASN A 79 8.13 -2.46 -7.48
N ALA A 80 8.85 -1.97 -8.49
CA ALA A 80 9.51 -2.75 -9.53
C ALA A 80 11.05 -2.72 -9.38
N GLY A 81 11.53 -2.64 -8.14
CA GLY A 81 12.94 -2.41 -7.80
C GLY A 81 13.17 -1.12 -6.99
N PRO A 82 14.42 -0.84 -6.57
CA PRO A 82 14.73 0.31 -5.73
C PRO A 82 14.24 1.63 -6.34
N ASN A 83 13.66 2.51 -5.51
CA ASN A 83 13.21 3.85 -5.89
C ASN A 83 12.13 3.90 -6.99
N THR A 84 11.27 2.89 -7.06
CA THR A 84 10.18 2.83 -8.05
C THR A 84 8.79 2.81 -7.40
N ASN A 85 8.65 3.49 -6.26
CA ASN A 85 7.36 3.61 -5.59
C ASN A 85 6.39 4.46 -6.41
N GLY A 86 5.13 4.03 -6.52
CA GLY A 86 4.06 4.76 -7.22
C GLY A 86 2.82 4.87 -6.31
N SER A 87 1.66 4.46 -6.80
CA SER A 87 0.45 4.35 -5.97
C SER A 87 0.15 2.94 -5.46
N GLN A 88 0.86 1.93 -5.97
CA GLN A 88 0.58 0.55 -5.62
C GLN A 88 1.07 0.22 -4.21
N PHE A 89 0.26 -0.55 -3.48
CA PHE A 89 0.54 -0.99 -2.11
C PHE A 89 0.10 -2.43 -1.92
N PHE A 90 0.52 -3.03 -0.82
CA PHE A 90 -0.01 -4.30 -0.36
C PHE A 90 -0.25 -4.31 1.15
N ILE A 91 -1.22 -5.13 1.57
CA ILE A 91 -1.51 -5.44 2.97
C ILE A 91 -1.06 -6.87 3.23
N CYS A 92 -0.13 -7.06 4.17
CA CYS A 92 0.32 -8.39 4.57
C CYS A 92 -0.78 -9.14 5.33
N THR A 93 -0.94 -10.44 5.08
CA THR A 93 -1.82 -11.31 5.86
C THR A 93 -1.06 -12.26 6.79
N VAL A 94 0.28 -12.22 6.73
CA VAL A 94 1.23 -12.97 7.56
C VAL A 94 2.50 -12.13 7.72
N GLU A 95 3.43 -12.56 8.56
CA GLU A 95 4.78 -11.97 8.57
C GLU A 95 5.50 -12.22 7.23
N THR A 96 6.06 -11.17 6.62
CA THR A 96 6.74 -11.25 5.31
C THR A 96 8.14 -10.65 5.37
N SER A 97 8.97 -11.11 6.31
CA SER A 97 10.31 -10.56 6.59
C SER A 97 11.28 -10.60 5.40
N TRP A 98 11.05 -11.44 4.39
CA TRP A 98 11.85 -11.47 3.15
C TRP A 98 11.70 -10.22 2.26
N LEU A 99 10.70 -9.36 2.56
CA LEU A 99 10.48 -8.06 1.92
C LEU A 99 11.19 -6.90 2.64
N ASP A 100 11.75 -7.14 3.83
CA ASP A 100 12.45 -6.11 4.60
C ASP A 100 13.65 -5.55 3.82
N GLY A 101 13.78 -4.23 3.83
CA GLY A 101 14.84 -3.53 3.09
C GLY A 101 14.60 -3.42 1.58
N LYS A 102 13.47 -3.93 1.07
CA LYS A 102 13.09 -3.86 -0.35
C LYS A 102 11.79 -3.11 -0.58
N HIS A 103 10.89 -3.16 0.38
CA HIS A 103 9.60 -2.46 0.35
C HIS A 103 9.47 -1.57 1.58
N VAL A 104 9.07 -0.32 1.36
CA VAL A 104 8.86 0.65 2.44
C VAL A 104 7.57 0.32 3.15
N VAL A 105 7.64 0.08 4.47
CA VAL A 105 6.45 -0.06 5.32
C VAL A 105 6.05 1.34 5.78
N PHE A 106 4.77 1.69 5.60
CA PHE A 106 4.27 3.04 5.89
C PHE A 106 3.02 3.07 6.76
N GLY A 107 2.46 1.90 7.13
CA GLY A 107 1.29 1.85 7.99
C GLY A 107 0.93 0.44 8.46
N ARG A 108 -0.19 0.35 9.16
CA ARG A 108 -0.86 -0.89 9.53
C ARG A 108 -2.37 -0.68 9.61
N VAL A 109 -3.13 -1.74 9.42
CA VAL A 109 -4.58 -1.82 9.71
C VAL A 109 -4.82 -1.91 11.22
#